data_AF-Q481X1-F1
#
_entry.id   AF-Q481X1-F1
#
_cell.length_a   1.000
_cell.length_b   1.000
_cell.length_c   1.000
_cell.angle_alpha   90.00
_cell.angle_beta   90.00
_cell.angle_gamma   90.00
#
_symmetry.space_group_name_H-M   'P 1'
#
loop_
_entity.id
_entity.type
_entity.pdbx_description
1 polymer ?
#
loop_
_entity_poly.entity_id
_entity_poly.type
_entity_poly.pdbx_seq_one_letter_code
_entity_poly.pdbx_strand_id
1 'polypeptide(L)'
;MNLIKVTTMVAWISLAVTLNVKAKEGHDIVYGNVASVLITTADSKILEGTIVGGALGLAIGDSALYTLNGAALGFAITSIMEGDRRVFLYTINVDGNERKIAMQEGGIGEGRCVAIETQGKHTNVRGVSSAFCQYKGHQVLTSTEVVTQQQFQAQQCKEARELVLTAKNDKEIDHALVKVRALCE
;
A
#
# COMPACT_ATOMS: atom_id res chain seq x y z
N MET A 1 -58.08 35.23 43.18
CA MET A 1 -57.61 33.90 43.59
C MET A 1 -56.79 33.35 42.43
N ASN A 2 -55.46 33.28 42.60
CA ASN A 2 -54.49 32.78 41.62
C ASN A 2 -54.84 31.37 41.17
N LEU A 3 -54.56 31.00 39.91
CA LEU A 3 -53.96 29.69 39.62
C LEU A 3 -53.31 29.64 38.20
N ILE A 4 -51.99 29.76 38.21
CA ILE A 4 -50.99 28.92 37.51
C ILE A 4 -50.98 28.91 35.97
N LYS A 5 -49.98 29.62 35.41
CA LYS A 5 -49.41 29.41 34.07
C LYS A 5 -48.71 28.04 34.02
N VAL A 6 -49.04 27.20 33.03
CA VAL A 6 -48.25 26.02 32.68
C VAL A 6 -47.63 26.28 31.30
N THR A 7 -46.36 26.70 31.31
CA THR A 7 -45.53 26.86 30.13
C THR A 7 -44.98 25.49 29.74
N THR A 8 -45.45 24.92 28.62
CA THR A 8 -44.89 23.69 28.05
C THR A 8 -43.57 24.00 27.35
N MET A 9 -42.47 23.66 28.01
CA MET A 9 -41.12 23.76 27.50
C MET A 9 -40.83 22.53 26.62
N VAL A 10 -40.91 22.70 25.30
CA VAL A 10 -40.51 21.67 24.32
C VAL A 10 -38.98 21.70 24.19
N ALA A 11 -38.30 20.75 24.82
CA ALA A 11 -36.87 20.54 24.65
C ALA A 11 -36.61 19.85 23.30
N TRP A 12 -36.09 20.60 22.34
CA TRP A 12 -35.56 20.05 21.08
C TRP A 12 -34.25 19.32 21.38
N ILE A 13 -34.29 17.99 21.36
CA ILE A 13 -33.09 17.15 21.39
C ILE A 13 -32.52 17.13 19.97
N SER A 14 -31.58 18.04 19.70
CA SER A 14 -30.75 18.00 18.49
C SER A 14 -29.74 16.86 18.62
N LEU A 15 -30.09 15.68 18.09
CA LEU A 15 -29.15 14.58 17.95
C LEU A 15 -28.16 14.90 16.81
N ALA A 16 -27.12 15.66 17.13
CA ALA A 16 -25.99 15.86 16.22
C ALA A 16 -25.22 14.54 16.12
N VAL A 17 -25.58 13.71 15.14
CA VAL A 17 -24.75 12.58 14.71
C VAL A 17 -23.51 13.18 14.07
N THR A 18 -22.44 13.32 14.85
CA THR A 18 -21.10 13.58 14.33
C THR A 18 -20.64 12.30 13.63
N LEU A 19 -21.03 12.16 12.36
CA LEU A 19 -20.37 11.22 11.47
C LEU A 19 -18.91 11.68 11.36
N ASN A 20 -18.04 11.08 12.17
CA ASN A 20 -16.61 11.09 11.94
C ASN A 20 -16.35 10.26 10.68
N VAL A 21 -16.68 10.82 9.51
CA VAL A 21 -16.17 10.32 8.24
C VAL A 21 -14.69 10.64 8.26
N LYS A 22 -13.90 9.75 8.84
CA LYS A 22 -12.47 9.71 8.57
C LYS A 22 -12.38 9.43 7.08
N ALA A 23 -12.15 10.48 6.29
CA ALA A 23 -11.90 10.33 4.86
C ALA A 23 -10.80 9.27 4.73
N LYS A 24 -11.16 8.10 4.20
CA LYS A 24 -10.18 7.08 3.86
C LYS A 24 -9.40 7.68 2.70
N GLU A 25 -8.23 8.24 2.97
CA GLU A 25 -7.35 8.75 1.92
C GLU A 25 -7.14 7.60 0.93
N GLY A 26 -7.70 7.74 -0.26
CA GLY A 26 -7.52 6.77 -1.34
C GLY A 26 -6.06 6.67 -1.71
N HIS A 27 -5.67 5.55 -2.31
CA HIS A 27 -4.35 5.41 -2.91
C HIS A 27 -4.26 6.31 -4.14
N ASP A 28 -3.18 7.04 -4.31
CA ASP A 28 -2.83 7.57 -5.62
C ASP A 28 -2.34 6.39 -6.48
N ILE A 29 -3.04 6.09 -7.58
CA ILE A 29 -2.73 4.93 -8.42
C ILE A 29 -2.34 5.41 -9.81
N VAL A 30 -1.09 5.12 -10.17
CA VAL A 30 -0.51 5.44 -11.48
C VAL A 30 -0.09 4.16 -12.18
N TYR A 31 -0.39 4.02 -13.47
CA TYR A 31 -0.05 2.83 -14.23
C TYR A 31 1.19 3.03 -15.09
N GLY A 32 1.97 1.97 -15.27
CA GLY A 32 3.16 1.98 -16.11
C GLY A 32 3.59 0.58 -16.51
N ASN A 33 4.49 0.49 -17.49
CA ASN A 33 5.08 -0.79 -17.89
C ASN A 33 6.44 -0.96 -17.22
N VAL A 34 6.72 -2.17 -16.75
CA VAL A 34 8.06 -2.52 -16.26
C VAL A 34 9.04 -2.49 -17.43
N ALA A 35 9.99 -1.56 -17.40
CA ALA A 35 11.04 -1.44 -18.40
C ALA A 35 12.21 -2.39 -18.09
N SER A 36 12.57 -2.54 -16.82
CA SER A 36 13.60 -3.49 -16.38
C SER A 36 13.41 -3.94 -14.95
N VAL A 37 13.95 -5.11 -14.60
CA VAL A 37 14.03 -5.60 -13.21
C VAL A 37 15.46 -5.96 -12.87
N LEU A 38 16.03 -5.32 -11.85
CA LEU A 38 17.35 -5.65 -11.34
C LEU A 38 17.23 -6.28 -9.95
N ILE A 39 17.92 -7.40 -9.74
CA ILE A 39 18.06 -8.01 -8.43
C ILE A 39 19.35 -7.47 -7.79
N THR A 40 19.22 -6.87 -6.61
CA THR A 40 20.32 -6.29 -5.84
C THR A 40 20.16 -6.63 -4.35
N THR A 41 20.95 -6.01 -3.49
CA THR A 41 20.83 -6.10 -2.03
C THR A 41 20.47 -4.75 -1.42
N ALA A 42 19.91 -4.78 -0.19
CA ALA A 42 19.45 -3.58 0.52
C ALA A 42 20.55 -2.55 0.83
N ASP A 43 21.81 -2.99 0.90
CA ASP A 43 23.00 -2.16 1.14
C ASP A 43 23.63 -1.58 -0.13
N SER A 44 23.09 -1.92 -1.30
CA SER A 44 23.67 -1.51 -2.58
C SER A 44 23.43 -0.03 -2.88
N LYS A 45 24.48 0.68 -3.31
CA LYS A 45 24.42 2.08 -3.74
C LYS A 45 23.47 2.33 -4.91
N ILE A 46 23.11 1.29 -5.67
CA ILE A 46 22.14 1.40 -6.77
C ILE A 46 20.73 1.76 -6.31
N LEU A 47 20.44 1.62 -5.01
CA LEU A 47 19.19 2.01 -4.39
C LEU A 47 19.15 3.50 -4.00
N GLU A 48 20.28 4.22 -4.07
CA GLU A 48 20.32 5.66 -3.81
C GLU A 48 19.41 6.42 -4.79
N GLY A 49 18.51 7.24 -4.26
CA GLY A 49 17.55 8.00 -5.06
C GLY A 49 16.36 7.19 -5.61
N THR A 50 16.21 5.93 -5.21
CA THR A 50 15.05 5.10 -5.58
C THR A 50 13.92 5.25 -4.56
N ILE A 51 12.68 4.99 -4.99
CA ILE A 51 11.53 4.91 -4.09
C ILE A 51 11.56 3.54 -3.42
N VAL A 52 11.59 3.48 -2.10
CA VAL A 52 11.50 2.20 -1.39
C VAL A 52 10.03 1.91 -1.07
N GLY A 53 9.51 0.82 -1.63
CA GLY A 53 8.13 0.39 -1.47
C GLY A 53 7.97 -0.89 -0.65
N GLY A 54 6.71 -1.35 -0.53
CA GLY A 54 6.35 -2.56 0.17
C GLY A 54 6.68 -2.52 1.67
N ALA A 55 6.94 -3.69 2.25
CA ALA A 55 7.37 -3.81 3.65
C ALA A 55 8.73 -3.13 3.91
N LEU A 56 9.63 -3.06 2.91
CA LEU A 56 10.91 -2.34 3.01
C LEU A 56 10.71 -0.84 3.24
N GLY A 57 9.82 -0.20 2.47
CA GLY A 57 9.54 1.23 2.63
C GLY A 57 8.94 1.57 3.99
N LEU A 58 8.10 0.68 4.52
CA LEU A 58 7.50 0.83 5.85
C LEU A 58 8.52 0.64 6.99
N ALA A 59 9.54 -0.19 6.78
CA ALA A 59 10.61 -0.39 7.76
C ALA A 59 11.64 0.76 7.79
N ILE A 60 11.84 1.46 6.66
CA ILE A 60 12.90 2.47 6.50
C ILE A 60 12.38 3.92 6.69
N GLY A 61 11.11 4.21 6.40
CA GLY A 61 10.59 5.57 6.20
C GLY A 61 10.21 6.42 7.43
N ASP A 62 10.17 5.84 8.64
CA ASP A 62 9.97 6.55 9.91
C ASP A 62 10.43 5.67 11.08
N SER A 63 10.53 6.24 12.28
CA SER A 63 10.96 5.74 13.60
C SER A 63 10.49 4.34 14.08
N ALA A 64 9.90 3.52 13.22
CA ALA A 64 9.54 2.12 13.45
C ALA A 64 10.74 1.24 13.86
N LEU A 65 11.97 1.64 13.56
CA LEU A 65 13.18 0.96 14.05
C LEU A 65 13.23 0.88 15.59
N TYR A 66 12.55 1.79 16.30
CA TYR A 66 12.55 1.85 17.78
C TYR A 66 11.28 1.31 18.44
N THR A 67 10.22 1.03 17.68
CA THR A 67 8.93 0.53 18.21
C THR A 67 8.52 -0.85 17.70
N LEU A 68 9.27 -1.42 16.75
CA LEU A 68 9.08 -2.79 16.29
C LEU A 68 9.67 -3.76 17.34
N ASN A 69 8.78 -4.39 18.11
CA ASN A 69 9.13 -5.57 18.90
C ASN A 69 9.83 -6.59 18.00
N GLY A 70 11.00 -7.09 18.43
CA GLY A 70 12.08 -7.66 17.60
C GLY A 70 11.79 -8.84 16.65
N ALA A 71 10.55 -9.28 16.49
CA ALA A 71 10.15 -10.27 15.47
C ALA A 71 9.85 -9.63 14.10
N ALA A 72 9.39 -8.38 14.05
CA ALA A 72 8.97 -7.73 12.80
C ALA A 72 10.10 -6.97 12.09
N LEU A 73 11.02 -6.34 12.84
CA LEU A 73 12.36 -6.03 12.33
C LEU A 73 13.08 -7.32 11.94
N GLY A 74 12.85 -8.37 12.75
CA GLY A 74 13.15 -9.75 12.42
C GLY A 74 12.77 -10.02 10.99
N PHE A 75 11.51 -10.03 10.57
CA PHE A 75 11.17 -10.52 9.21
C PHE A 75 11.65 -9.73 7.99
N ALA A 76 11.60 -8.40 8.05
CA ALA A 76 12.22 -7.57 7.00
C ALA A 76 13.74 -7.80 6.94
N ILE A 77 14.37 -8.17 8.06
CA ILE A 77 15.80 -8.45 8.20
C ILE A 77 16.11 -9.97 8.23
N THR A 78 15.16 -10.89 8.38
CA THR A 78 15.39 -12.34 8.63
C THR A 78 15.17 -13.14 7.37
N SER A 79 14.35 -12.66 6.44
CA SER A 79 14.54 -13.02 5.02
C SER A 79 15.96 -12.61 4.56
N ILE A 80 16.46 -11.47 5.04
CA ILE A 80 17.86 -11.01 4.89
C ILE A 80 18.87 -11.81 5.75
N MET A 81 18.46 -12.48 6.85
CA MET A 81 19.33 -13.30 7.74
C MET A 81 19.34 -14.78 7.37
N GLU A 82 18.29 -15.31 6.73
CA GLU A 82 18.26 -16.61 6.04
C GLU A 82 19.10 -16.60 4.76
N GLY A 83 19.69 -15.44 4.42
CA GLY A 83 20.66 -15.27 3.33
C GLY A 83 20.07 -14.72 2.03
N ASP A 84 18.75 -14.57 1.93
CA ASP A 84 18.09 -14.01 0.75
C ASP A 84 17.88 -12.50 0.91
N ARG A 85 18.96 -11.74 0.67
CA ARG A 85 18.95 -10.26 0.73
C ARG A 85 18.43 -9.59 -0.53
N ARG A 86 17.74 -10.34 -1.40
CA ARG A 86 17.34 -9.82 -2.71
C ARG A 86 16.33 -8.70 -2.57
N VAL A 87 16.69 -7.56 -3.14
CA VAL A 87 15.81 -6.42 -3.40
C VAL A 87 15.58 -6.36 -4.90
N PHE A 88 14.33 -6.23 -5.29
CA PHE A 88 13.93 -6.11 -6.69
C PHE A 88 13.76 -4.63 -7.01
N LEU A 89 14.69 -4.09 -7.81
CA LEU A 89 14.64 -2.73 -8.31
C LEU A 89 13.91 -2.74 -9.66
N TYR A 90 12.66 -2.29 -9.62
CA TYR A 90 11.83 -2.10 -10.80
C TYR A 90 12.10 -0.73 -11.40
N THR A 91 12.43 -0.68 -12.69
CA THR A 91 12.34 0.55 -13.48
C THR A 91 11.02 0.51 -14.23
N ILE A 92 10.12 1.42 -13.92
CA ILE A 92 8.77 1.47 -14.47
C ILE A 92 8.65 2.71 -15.35
N ASN A 93 8.28 2.52 -16.61
CA ASN A 93 7.98 3.60 -17.53
C ASN A 93 6.53 4.04 -17.37
N VAL A 94 6.35 5.28 -16.91
CA VAL A 94 5.08 5.97 -16.79
C VAL A 94 5.09 7.12 -17.80
N ASP A 95 4.46 6.91 -18.96
CA ASP A 95 4.33 7.92 -20.01
C ASP A 95 5.66 8.53 -20.47
N GLY A 96 6.67 7.70 -20.66
CA GLY A 96 8.01 8.14 -21.06
C GLY A 96 8.90 8.58 -19.89
N ASN A 97 8.38 8.64 -18.66
CA ASN A 97 9.16 8.95 -17.47
C ASN A 97 9.47 7.67 -16.69
N GLU A 98 10.75 7.45 -16.38
CA GLU A 98 11.16 6.30 -15.59
C GLU A 98 11.00 6.58 -14.08
N ARG A 99 10.42 5.61 -13.38
CA ARG A 99 10.36 5.56 -11.91
C ARG A 99 11.07 4.33 -11.43
N LYS A 100 12.03 4.50 -10.52
CA LYS A 100 12.79 3.41 -9.91
C LYS A 100 12.21 3.08 -8.54
N ILE A 101 11.69 1.87 -8.37
CA ILE A 101 11.03 1.43 -7.15
C ILE A 101 11.64 0.12 -6.66
N ALA A 102 12.16 0.13 -5.44
CA ALA A 102 12.73 -1.02 -4.78
C ALA A 102 11.67 -1.74 -3.92
N MET A 103 11.52 -3.05 -4.12
CA MET A 103 10.56 -3.91 -3.40
C MET A 103 11.26 -5.15 -2.84
N GLN A 104 10.68 -5.72 -1.78
CA GLN A 104 11.17 -6.99 -1.20
C GLN A 104 10.81 -8.19 -2.06
N GLU A 105 9.68 -8.11 -2.77
CA GLU A 105 9.14 -9.20 -3.55
C GLU A 105 9.40 -9.03 -5.05
N GLY A 106 9.75 -10.15 -5.69
CA GLY A 106 9.86 -10.30 -7.13
C GLY A 106 8.52 -10.65 -7.78
N GLY A 107 8.58 -11.29 -8.95
CA GLY A 107 7.42 -11.93 -9.59
C GLY A 107 6.78 -11.11 -10.72
N ILE A 108 7.08 -9.82 -10.81
CA ILE A 108 6.65 -8.99 -11.93
C ILE A 108 7.77 -8.93 -12.98
N GLY A 109 7.51 -9.44 -14.18
CA GLY A 109 8.48 -9.43 -15.28
C GLY A 109 8.51 -8.12 -16.08
N GLU A 110 9.56 -7.95 -16.89
CA GLU A 110 9.65 -6.88 -17.87
C GLU A 110 8.49 -6.91 -18.88
N GLY A 111 8.07 -5.74 -19.35
CA GLY A 111 6.93 -5.56 -20.25
C GLY A 111 5.55 -5.73 -19.60
N ARG A 112 5.48 -6.12 -18.31
CA ARG A 112 4.21 -6.22 -17.59
C ARG A 112 3.68 -4.84 -17.21
N CYS A 113 2.35 -4.69 -17.29
CA CYS A 113 1.67 -3.50 -16.78
C CYS A 113 1.49 -3.61 -15.28
N VAL A 114 1.81 -2.54 -14.57
CA VAL A 114 1.73 -2.45 -13.12
C VAL A 114 0.98 -1.20 -12.67
N ALA A 115 0.37 -1.30 -11.50
CA ALA A 115 -0.09 -0.16 -10.71
C ALA A 115 1.00 0.21 -9.69
N ILE A 116 1.39 1.48 -9.69
CA ILE A 116 2.16 2.14 -8.63
C ILE A 116 1.14 2.79 -7.70
N GLU A 117 1.03 2.28 -6.48
CA GLU A 117 0.02 2.67 -5.50
C GLU A 117 0.71 3.44 -4.36
N THR A 118 0.32 4.68 -4.13
CA THR A 118 0.95 5.55 -3.12
C THR A 118 -0.07 6.02 -2.11
N GLN A 119 0.20 5.79 -0.82
CA GLN A 119 -0.59 6.33 0.29
C GLN A 119 0.35 6.87 1.37
N GLY A 120 0.41 8.20 1.50
CA GLY A 120 1.37 8.87 2.39
C GLY A 120 2.81 8.53 2.00
N LYS A 121 3.56 7.91 2.92
CA LYS A 121 4.95 7.47 2.69
C LYS A 121 5.06 6.05 2.12
N HIS A 122 3.95 5.32 2.00
CA HIS A 122 3.95 3.95 1.50
C HIS A 122 3.77 3.93 -0.02
N THR A 123 4.65 3.22 -0.72
CA THR A 123 4.51 2.92 -2.15
C THR A 123 4.44 1.41 -2.34
N ASN A 124 3.55 0.94 -3.20
CA ASN A 124 3.46 -0.45 -3.62
C ASN A 124 3.47 -0.57 -5.15
N VAL A 125 3.93 -1.71 -5.64
CA VAL A 125 3.86 -2.09 -7.05
C VAL A 125 3.08 -3.40 -7.15
N ARG A 126 2.02 -3.41 -7.96
CA ARG A 126 1.16 -4.58 -8.17
C ARG A 126 0.95 -4.85 -9.65
N GLY A 127 0.96 -6.12 -10.03
CA GLY A 127 0.60 -6.54 -11.38
C GLY A 127 -0.86 -6.22 -11.70
N VAL A 128 -1.13 -5.69 -12.89
CA VAL A 128 -2.50 -5.44 -13.35
C VAL A 128 -2.70 -5.88 -14.79
N SER A 129 -3.95 -5.84 -15.26
CA SER A 129 -4.28 -6.07 -16.66
C SER A 129 -3.52 -5.09 -17.56
N SER A 130 -2.99 -5.58 -18.69
CA SER A 130 -2.31 -4.75 -19.68
C SER A 130 -3.20 -3.64 -20.25
N ALA A 131 -4.52 -3.77 -20.14
CA ALA A 131 -5.49 -2.77 -20.57
C ALA A 131 -5.23 -1.40 -19.92
N PHE A 132 -4.78 -1.35 -18.66
CA PHE A 132 -4.51 -0.09 -17.95
C PHE A 132 -3.36 0.72 -18.58
N CYS A 133 -2.37 0.02 -19.15
CA CYS A 133 -1.23 0.65 -19.82
C CYS A 133 -1.49 0.87 -21.33
N GLN A 134 -2.28 0.02 -21.97
CA GLN A 134 -2.55 0.08 -23.42
C GLN A 134 -3.61 1.12 -23.79
N TYR A 135 -4.69 1.21 -23.01
CA TYR A 135 -5.84 2.04 -23.32
C TYR A 135 -5.93 3.26 -22.41
N LYS A 136 -4.79 3.90 -22.15
CA LYS A 136 -4.72 5.05 -21.24
C LYS A 136 -5.71 6.15 -21.67
N GLY A 137 -6.49 6.64 -20.72
CA GLY A 137 -7.51 7.67 -20.96
C GLY A 137 -8.84 7.13 -21.50
N HIS A 138 -8.97 5.82 -21.72
CA HIS A 138 -10.25 5.22 -22.08
C HIS A 138 -11.27 5.35 -20.95
N GLN A 139 -12.47 5.85 -21.25
CA GLN A 139 -13.48 6.23 -20.26
C GLN A 139 -13.88 5.09 -19.30
N VAL A 140 -13.87 3.83 -19.78
CA VAL A 140 -14.17 2.65 -18.95
C VAL A 140 -13.15 2.49 -17.81
N LEU A 141 -11.88 2.80 -18.04
CA LEU A 141 -10.83 2.68 -17.02
C LEU A 141 -10.98 3.72 -15.91
N THR A 142 -11.65 4.84 -16.20
CA THR A 142 -11.99 5.90 -15.25
C THR A 142 -13.40 5.76 -14.68
N SER A 143 -14.12 4.69 -15.02
CA SER A 143 -15.46 4.45 -14.46
C SER A 143 -15.39 4.18 -12.96
N THR A 144 -16.44 4.56 -12.23
CA THR A 144 -16.50 4.40 -10.77
C THR A 144 -16.27 2.96 -10.32
N GLU A 145 -16.81 1.99 -11.05
CA GLU A 145 -16.64 0.56 -10.75
C GLU A 145 -15.15 0.14 -10.82
N VAL A 146 -14.49 0.43 -11.94
CA VAL A 146 -13.08 0.05 -12.16
C VAL A 146 -12.17 0.77 -11.16
N VAL A 147 -12.37 2.07 -10.95
CA VAL A 147 -11.58 2.85 -9.99
C VAL A 147 -11.79 2.32 -8.56
N THR A 148 -13.04 2.05 -8.15
CA THR A 148 -13.34 1.52 -6.81
C THR A 148 -12.69 0.15 -6.60
N GLN A 149 -12.74 -0.71 -7.62
CA GLN A 149 -12.10 -2.03 -7.54
C GLN A 149 -10.57 -1.91 -7.39
N GLN A 150 -9.92 -1.01 -8.13
CA GLN A 150 -8.47 -0.81 -8.02
C GLN A 150 -8.08 -0.23 -6.65
N GLN A 151 -8.86 0.72 -6.14
CA GLN A 151 -8.67 1.27 -4.79
C GLN A 151 -8.84 0.19 -3.71
N PHE A 152 -9.84 -0.68 -3.87
CA PHE A 152 -10.08 -1.78 -2.95
C PHE A 152 -8.91 -2.78 -2.95
N GLN A 153 -8.40 -3.15 -4.13
CA GLN A 153 -7.24 -4.04 -4.26
C GLN A 153 -5.98 -3.42 -3.65
N ALA A 154 -5.68 -2.16 -3.97
CA ALA A 154 -4.54 -1.43 -3.40
C ALA A 154 -4.60 -1.42 -1.86
N GLN A 155 -5.78 -1.18 -1.31
CA GLN A 155 -5.99 -1.20 0.13
C GLN A 155 -5.79 -2.58 0.74
N GLN A 156 -6.33 -3.64 0.13
CA GLN A 156 -6.17 -5.01 0.62
C GLN A 156 -4.70 -5.46 0.61
N CYS A 157 -3.96 -5.08 -0.44
CA CYS A 157 -2.54 -5.34 -0.52
C CYS A 157 -1.77 -4.60 0.58
N LYS A 158 -2.06 -3.31 0.81
CA LYS A 158 -1.46 -2.54 1.91
C LYS A 158 -1.70 -3.21 3.26
N GLU A 159 -2.95 -3.55 3.57
CA GLU A 159 -3.30 -4.21 4.83
C GLU A 159 -2.59 -5.57 4.97
N ALA A 160 -2.45 -6.34 3.89
CA ALA A 160 -1.67 -7.59 3.90
C ALA A 160 -0.19 -7.35 4.24
N ARG A 161 0.42 -6.30 3.70
CA ARG A 161 1.82 -5.94 3.99
C ARG A 161 2.01 -5.44 5.42
N GLU A 162 1.04 -4.71 5.97
CA GLU A 162 1.04 -4.30 7.38
C GLU A 162 0.96 -5.48 8.35
N LEU A 163 0.33 -6.59 7.94
CA LEU A 163 0.32 -7.82 8.75
C LEU A 163 1.72 -8.43 8.88
N VAL A 164 2.55 -8.35 7.83
CA VAL A 164 3.95 -8.82 7.90
C VAL A 164 4.73 -8.04 8.96
N LEU A 165 4.47 -6.73 9.08
CA LEU A 165 5.16 -5.85 10.04
C LEU A 165 4.66 -5.99 11.48
N THR A 166 3.50 -6.58 11.68
CA THR A 166 2.87 -6.71 13.01
C THR A 166 2.85 -8.14 13.52
N ALA A 167 3.26 -9.10 12.69
CA ALA A 167 3.39 -10.51 13.02
C ALA A 167 4.42 -10.74 14.13
N LYS A 168 4.13 -11.69 15.02
CA LYS A 168 4.88 -11.92 16.27
C LYS A 168 5.67 -13.22 16.28
N ASN A 169 5.43 -14.10 15.31
CA ASN A 169 6.05 -15.42 15.20
C ASN A 169 6.07 -15.90 13.74
N ASP A 170 6.89 -16.90 13.45
CA ASP A 170 7.13 -17.40 12.09
C ASP A 170 5.85 -17.87 11.38
N LYS A 171 4.91 -18.46 12.12
CA LYS A 171 3.63 -18.92 11.57
C LYS A 171 2.74 -17.75 11.14
N GLU A 172 2.66 -16.70 11.95
CA GLU A 172 1.93 -15.48 11.59
C GLU A 172 2.55 -14.81 10.38
N ILE A 173 3.87 -14.85 10.28
CA ILE A 173 4.58 -14.28 9.16
C ILE A 173 4.34 -15.07 7.87
N ASP A 174 4.47 -16.41 7.89
CA ASP A 174 4.20 -17.26 6.74
C ASP A 174 2.78 -17.00 6.18
N HIS A 175 1.79 -16.94 7.07
CA HIS A 175 0.42 -16.63 6.67
C HIS A 175 0.27 -15.20 6.09
N ALA A 176 0.94 -14.21 6.69
CA ALA A 176 0.94 -12.85 6.17
C ALA A 176 1.61 -12.76 4.79
N LEU A 177 2.71 -13.47 4.56
CA LEU A 177 3.39 -13.53 3.27
C LEU A 177 2.52 -14.18 2.19
N VAL A 178 1.89 -15.32 2.48
CA VAL A 178 0.97 -15.97 1.55
C VAL A 178 -0.17 -15.01 1.19
N LYS A 179 -0.68 -14.26 2.19
CA LYS A 179 -1.71 -13.24 1.96
C LYS A 179 -1.21 -12.07 1.11
N VAL A 180 0.03 -11.62 1.30
CA VAL A 180 0.66 -10.60 0.44
C VAL A 180 0.72 -11.12 -1.00
N ARG A 181 1.25 -12.33 -1.24
CA ARG A 181 1.31 -12.90 -2.60
C ARG A 181 -0.08 -12.99 -3.25
N ALA A 182 -1.09 -13.43 -2.50
CA ALA A 182 -2.44 -13.58 -3.01
C ALA A 182 -3.16 -12.26 -3.33
N LEU A 183 -2.79 -11.15 -2.67
CA LEU A 183 -3.50 -9.87 -2.77
C LEU A 183 -2.70 -8.76 -3.46
N CYS A 184 -1.39 -8.93 -3.62
CA CYS A 184 -0.48 -7.93 -4.16
C CYS A 184 0.14 -8.31 -5.51
N GLU A 185 -0.06 -9.53 -6.00
CA GLU A 185 0.43 -10.00 -7.32
C GLU A 185 -0.64 -9.88 -8.41
#